data_AF-A0A1T3WIF8-F1
#
_entry.id   AF-A0A1T3WIF8-F1
#
_cell.length_a   1.000
_cell.length_b   1.000
_cell.length_c   1.000
_cell.angle_alpha   90.00
_cell.angle_beta   90.00
_cell.angle_gamma   90.00
#
_symmetry.space_group_name_H-M   'P 1'
#
loop_
_entity.id
_entity.type
_entity.pdbx_description
1 polymer ?
#
loop_
_entity_poly.entity_id
_entity_poly.type
_entity_poly.pdbx_seq_one_letter_code
_entity_poly.pdbx_strand_id
1 'polypeptide(L)'
;MMHSACRGVTITLLSTPAPERDPDLSAATREAILTSITTGAETADTTGVGPRAVALKALLDPPPAALTAAEVTLLAEWLDRLTARA
;
A
#
# COMPACT_ATOMS: atom_id res chain seq x y z
N MET A 1 -2.63 4.65 -0.37
CA MET A 1 -2.82 5.57 -1.51
C MET A 1 -3.71 6.77 -1.16
N MET A 2 -4.93 6.57 -0.64
CA MET A 2 -5.84 7.70 -0.30
C MET A 2 -5.21 8.70 0.68
N HIS A 3 -4.72 8.23 1.84
CA HIS A 3 -4.14 9.11 2.86
C HIS A 3 -2.92 9.91 2.34
N SER A 4 -2.02 9.25 1.60
CA SER A 4 -0.84 9.90 1.01
C SER A 4 -1.22 10.89 -0.10
N ALA A 5 -2.21 10.58 -0.93
CA ALA A 5 -2.69 11.47 -1.99
C ALA A 5 -3.33 12.75 -1.41
N CYS A 6 -4.20 12.61 -0.40
CA CYS A 6 -4.80 13.77 0.26
C CYS A 6 -3.74 14.67 0.90
N ARG A 7 -2.76 14.09 1.60
CA ARG A 7 -1.63 14.86 2.16
C ARG A 7 -0.81 15.56 1.09
N GLY A 8 -0.55 14.88 -0.03
CA GLY A 8 0.14 15.45 -1.18
C GLY A 8 -0.56 16.69 -1.71
N VAL A 9 -1.88 16.60 -1.98
CA VAL A 9 -2.69 17.74 -2.45
C VAL A 9 -2.61 18.92 -1.48
N THR A 10 -2.78 18.67 -0.17
CA THR A 10 -2.70 19.73 0.84
C THR A 10 -1.34 20.41 0.84
N ILE A 11 -0.26 19.63 0.86
CA ILE A 11 1.11 20.16 0.89
C ILE A 11 1.41 20.94 -0.41
N THR A 12 0.99 20.43 -1.56
CA THR A 12 1.14 21.12 -2.86
C THR A 12 0.44 22.47 -2.83
N LEU A 13 -0.84 22.53 -2.47
CA LEU A 13 -1.60 23.79 -2.43
C LEU A 13 -1.01 24.79 -1.42
N LEU A 14 -0.53 24.32 -0.26
CA LEU A 14 0.12 25.20 0.72
C LEU A 14 1.44 25.77 0.22
N SER A 15 2.18 24.97 -0.57
CA SER A 15 3.49 25.36 -1.11
C SER A 15 3.36 26.24 -2.35
N THR A 16 2.23 26.21 -3.04
CA THR A 16 1.95 27.04 -4.23
C THR A 16 1.46 28.44 -3.83
N PRO A 17 2.00 29.53 -4.41
CA PRO A 17 1.47 30.87 -4.24
C PRO A 17 -0.03 30.96 -4.59
N ALA A 18 -0.79 31.77 -3.84
CA ALA A 18 -2.24 31.86 -4.00
C ALA A 18 -2.75 32.05 -5.46
N PRO A 19 -2.16 32.91 -6.30
CA PRO A 19 -2.64 33.09 -7.68
C PRO A 19 -2.33 31.91 -8.62
N GLU A 20 -1.42 31.02 -8.22
CA GLU A 20 -0.96 29.86 -9.02
C GLU A 20 -1.60 28.54 -8.57
N ARG A 21 -2.39 28.56 -7.48
CA ARG A 21 -3.08 27.37 -6.98
C ARG A 21 -4.15 26.94 -7.97
N ASP A 22 -4.09 25.68 -8.35
CA ASP A 22 -5.16 25.03 -9.10
C ASP A 22 -6.36 24.76 -8.16
N PRO A 23 -7.52 25.44 -8.35
CA PRO A 23 -8.71 25.23 -7.54
C PRO A 23 -9.31 23.83 -7.73
N ASP A 24 -9.02 23.17 -8.86
CA ASP A 24 -9.60 21.89 -9.23
C ASP A 24 -8.75 20.70 -8.79
N LEU A 25 -7.50 20.91 -8.33
CA LEU A 25 -6.57 19.85 -7.95
C LEU A 25 -7.16 18.85 -6.95
N SER A 26 -7.90 19.35 -5.95
CA SER A 26 -8.57 18.52 -4.95
C SER A 26 -9.69 17.67 -5.56
N ALA A 27 -10.53 18.28 -6.39
CA ALA A 27 -11.63 17.60 -7.07
C ALA A 27 -11.11 16.56 -8.06
N ALA A 28 -10.12 16.91 -8.88
CA ALA A 28 -9.47 16.00 -9.83
C ALA A 28 -8.83 14.80 -9.12
N THR A 29 -8.14 15.03 -7.99
CA THR A 29 -7.56 13.94 -7.18
C THR A 29 -8.65 13.03 -6.60
N ARG A 30 -9.75 13.61 -6.12
CA ARG A 30 -10.90 12.85 -5.63
C ARG A 30 -11.49 11.97 -6.73
N GLU A 31 -11.75 12.51 -7.91
CA GLU A 31 -12.32 11.73 -9.02
C GLU A 31 -11.38 10.60 -9.43
N ALA A 32 -10.07 10.86 -9.55
CA ALA A 32 -9.10 9.82 -9.86
C ALA A 32 -9.09 8.67 -8.83
N ILE A 33 -9.16 9.00 -7.54
CA ILE A 33 -9.24 7.99 -6.46
C ILE A 33 -10.57 7.24 -6.53
N LEU A 34 -11.69 7.92 -6.76
CA LEU A 34 -13.01 7.29 -6.86
C LEU A 34 -13.05 6.33 -8.04
N THR A 35 -12.60 6.75 -9.22
CA THR A 35 -12.48 5.87 -10.39
C THR A 35 -11.61 4.66 -10.05
N SER A 36 -10.43 4.85 -9.48
CA SER A 36 -9.56 3.73 -9.08
C SER A 36 -10.22 2.73 -8.12
N ILE A 37 -11.10 3.18 -7.23
CA ILE A 37 -11.82 2.33 -6.28
C ILE A 37 -13.02 1.63 -6.94
N THR A 38 -13.80 2.37 -7.74
CA THR A 38 -15.09 1.89 -8.27
C THR A 38 -14.93 1.06 -9.53
N THR A 39 -13.95 1.36 -10.38
CA THR A 39 -13.69 0.60 -11.61
C THR A 39 -12.62 -0.45 -11.41
N GLY A 40 -11.92 -0.43 -10.27
CA GLY A 40 -10.71 -1.19 -10.06
C GLY A 40 -9.59 -0.66 -10.94
N ALA A 41 -8.55 -0.08 -10.33
CA ALA A 41 -7.24 -0.17 -10.96
C ALA A 41 -6.98 -1.67 -11.15
N GLU A 42 -6.68 -2.09 -12.37
CA GLU A 42 -6.30 -3.46 -12.77
C GLU A 42 -5.72 -4.16 -11.56
N THR A 43 -6.53 -5.02 -10.94
CA THR A 43 -6.25 -5.48 -9.58
C THR A 43 -4.90 -6.14 -9.64
N ALA A 44 -3.87 -5.46 -9.10
CA ALA A 44 -2.54 -6.03 -8.97
C ALA A 44 -2.75 -7.41 -8.38
N ASP A 45 -2.42 -8.46 -9.14
CA ASP A 45 -2.94 -9.81 -8.91
C ASP A 45 -2.72 -10.22 -7.46
N THR A 46 -3.76 -10.04 -6.63
CA THR A 46 -3.69 -10.29 -5.20
C THR A 46 -3.69 -11.80 -4.92
N THR A 47 -3.87 -12.59 -5.98
CA THR A 47 -3.77 -14.04 -5.99
C THR A 47 -2.36 -14.53 -6.31
N GLY A 48 -1.38 -13.64 -6.49
CA GLY A 48 0.03 -14.01 -6.65
C GLY A 48 0.68 -14.51 -5.35
N VAL A 49 1.81 -15.20 -5.49
CA VAL A 49 2.60 -15.74 -4.35
C VAL A 49 3.14 -14.60 -3.46
N GLY A 50 3.62 -13.51 -4.06
CA GLY A 50 4.18 -12.36 -3.34
C GLY A 50 3.19 -11.70 -2.36
N PRO A 51 2.00 -11.27 -2.81
CA PRO A 51 0.97 -10.72 -1.94
C PRO A 51 0.55 -11.65 -0.80
N ARG A 52 0.44 -12.96 -1.05
CA ARG A 52 0.13 -13.95 0.00
C ARG A 52 1.26 -14.12 1.01
N ALA A 53 2.52 -14.06 0.56
CA ALA A 53 3.67 -14.12 1.45
C ALA A 53 3.72 -12.90 2.40
N VAL A 54 3.43 -11.70 1.87
CA VAL A 54 3.31 -10.47 2.67
C VAL A 54 2.17 -10.60 3.70
N ALA A 55 0.99 -11.07 3.27
CA ALA A 55 -0.15 -11.24 4.15
C ALA A 55 0.12 -12.22 5.30
N LEU A 56 0.76 -13.36 5.01
CA LEU A 56 1.12 -14.33 6.04
C LEU A 56 2.17 -13.78 7.02
N LYS A 57 3.20 -13.07 6.51
CA LYS A 57 4.24 -12.47 7.37
C LYS A 57 3.65 -11.47 8.36
N ALA A 58 2.67 -10.66 7.93
CA ALA A 58 1.99 -9.70 8.79
C ALA A 58 1.20 -10.35 9.95
N LEU A 59 0.82 -11.62 9.81
CA LEU A 59 0.09 -12.38 10.83
C LEU A 59 1.01 -13.16 11.78
N LEU A 60 2.33 -13.10 11.60
CA LEU A 60 3.32 -13.73 12.49
C LEU A 60 3.68 -12.85 13.70
N ASP A 61 3.03 -11.69 13.86
CA ASP A 61 3.18 -10.84 15.05
C ASP A 61 1.82 -10.72 15.77
N PRO A 62 1.62 -11.40 16.92
CA PRO A 62 2.62 -12.15 17.68
C PRO A 62 2.95 -13.54 17.08
N PRO A 63 4.14 -14.10 17.39
CA PRO A 63 4.58 -15.37 16.82
C PRO A 63 3.65 -16.53 17.22
N PRO A 64 3.33 -17.44 16.29
CA PRO A 64 2.46 -18.58 16.59
C PRO A 64 3.16 -19.54 17.55
N ALA A 65 2.43 -19.98 18.59
CA ALA A 65 2.94 -20.91 19.60
C ALA A 65 3.38 -22.28 19.04
N ALA A 66 2.95 -22.62 17.81
CA ALA A 66 3.33 -23.84 17.11
C ALA A 66 4.76 -23.80 16.53
N LEU A 67 5.39 -22.62 16.45
CA LEU A 67 6.75 -22.45 15.93
C LEU A 67 7.69 -21.96 17.02
N THR A 68 8.89 -22.51 17.04
CA THR A 68 10.01 -21.98 17.83
C THR A 68 10.47 -20.62 17.28
N ALA A 69 11.19 -19.86 18.09
CA ALA A 69 11.74 -18.57 17.66
C ALA A 69 12.61 -18.68 16.39
N ALA A 70 13.44 -19.73 16.29
CA ALA A 70 14.28 -19.97 15.12
C ALA A 70 13.46 -20.28 13.85
N GLU A 71 12.37 -21.05 13.98
CA GLU A 71 11.47 -21.35 12.87
C GLU A 71 10.70 -20.12 12.39
N VAL A 72 10.28 -19.24 13.30
CA VAL A 72 9.65 -17.96 12.94
C VAL A 72 10.62 -17.08 12.15
N THR A 73 11.88 -16.99 12.59
CA THR A 73 12.90 -16.23 11.86
C THR A 73 13.15 -16.81 10.47
N LEU A 74 13.29 -18.14 10.35
CA LEU A 74 13.51 -18.81 9.07
C LEU A 74 12.31 -18.62 8.12
N LEU A 75 11.09 -18.76 8.63
CA LEU A 75 9.86 -18.54 7.87
C LEU A 75 9.77 -17.10 7.37
N ALA A 76 10.05 -16.11 8.22
CA ALA A 76 10.04 -14.70 7.82
C ALA A 76 11.01 -14.43 6.66
N GLU A 77 12.22 -15.02 6.70
CA GLU A 77 13.20 -14.86 5.63
C GLU A 77 12.75 -15.54 4.31
N TRP A 78 12.13 -16.72 4.38
CA TRP A 78 11.57 -17.36 3.19
C TRP A 78 10.45 -16.54 2.57
N LEU A 79 9.56 -15.97 3.40
CA LEU A 79 8.48 -15.10 2.93
C LEU A 79 9.03 -13.85 2.22
N ASP A 80 10.09 -13.23 2.76
CA ASP A 80 10.75 -12.09 2.11
C ASP A 80 11.33 -12.45 0.74
N ARG A 81 11.95 -13.62 0.61
CA ARG A 81 12.47 -14.11 -0.68
C ARG A 81 11.36 -14.36 -1.70
N LEU A 82 10.19 -14.80 -1.25
CA LEU A 82 9.01 -15.01 -2.11
C LEU A 82 8.36 -13.70 -2.54
N THR A 83 8.43 -12.66 -1.71
CA THR A 83 8.00 -11.31 -2.09
C THR A 83 8.94 -10.66 -3.12
N ALA A 84 10.25 -10.92 -3.05
CA ALA A 84 11.23 -10.33 -3.96
C ALA A 84 11.27 -10.97 -5.37
N ARG A 85 10.65 -12.13 -5.55
CA ARG A 85 10.65 -12.91 -6.82
C ARG A 85 9.30 -12.94 -7.52
N ALA A 86 8.30 -12.24 -6.99
CA ALA A 86 6.95 -12.15 -7.54
C ALA A 86 6.78 -10.89 -8.41
#